data_AF-A0A0N1L9C7-F1
#
_entry.id   AF-A0A0N1L9C7-F1
#
_cell.length_a   1.000
_cell.length_b   1.000
_cell.length_c   1.000
_cell.angle_alpha   90.00
_cell.angle_beta   90.00
_cell.angle_gamma   90.00
#
_symmetry.space_group_name_H-M   'P 1'
#
loop_
_entity.id
_entity.type
_entity.pdbx_description
1 polymer ?
#
loop_
_entity_poly.entity_id
_entity_poly.type
_entity_poly.pdbx_seq_one_letter_code
_entity_poly.pdbx_strand_id
1 'polypeptide(L)'
;MAAALLSAACVPDARGAADPAQIAPAQSEDPAVVPAVIEEAPPTRTIGEVLENGVLITISLQSQQMHVFRDGALWRSSPVSTGKRGKETPAGVFAILQKKKFHRSNLYSNAPMPFMQRLTWDGIAIHAGRLPGYPASHGCIRLPDEFARELFKITGATSTAVIVVDEPLANDAEALALARRTEALVPIDPALLQRERSALAQKGGKPANRLPAARTIAAPQGTVNPPSSAPMPALNGQTIQLAATLSPDLATGQWEALTTRRPELRGMQMAVIPAVVNGTQYYRLRASGPDAHATCLTLKRTGIDCFPVS
;
A
#
# COMPACT_ATOMS: atom_id res chain seq x y z
N MET A 1 13.84 -44.21 86.95
CA MET A 1 12.59 -43.40 86.90
C MET A 1 12.46 -42.85 85.49
N ALA A 2 11.38 -42.94 84.71
CA ALA A 2 10.11 -43.67 84.69
C ALA A 2 9.58 -43.50 83.22
N ALA A 3 9.23 -44.58 82.50
CA ALA A 3 7.88 -44.90 81.95
C ALA A 3 7.39 -43.96 80.81
N ALA A 4 6.74 -44.33 79.69
CA ALA A 4 6.14 -45.54 79.09
C ALA A 4 5.92 -45.24 77.57
N LEU A 5 6.16 -46.13 76.59
CA LEU A 5 5.23 -47.09 75.90
C LEU A 5 3.86 -46.46 75.50
N LEU A 6 3.26 -46.61 74.30
CA LEU A 6 3.03 -47.73 73.35
C LEU A 6 3.06 -47.18 71.89
N SER A 7 3.52 -47.82 70.81
CA SER A 7 3.40 -49.17 70.22
C SER A 7 2.13 -49.42 69.38
N ALA A 8 2.30 -49.60 68.07
CA ALA A 8 1.51 -50.52 67.23
C ALA A 8 2.30 -50.86 65.94
N ALA A 9 2.58 -52.16 65.77
CA ALA A 9 3.28 -52.81 64.66
C ALA A 9 2.40 -52.89 63.39
N CYS A 10 2.88 -53.28 62.20
CA CYS A 10 3.13 -54.68 61.84
C CYS A 10 3.65 -54.78 60.37
N VAL A 11 4.89 -55.26 60.15
CA VAL A 11 5.35 -56.53 59.49
C VAL A 11 5.39 -56.55 57.92
N PRO A 12 6.04 -57.52 57.22
CA PRO A 12 7.46 -57.40 56.78
C PRO A 12 7.76 -57.90 55.32
N ASP A 13 9.08 -57.94 55.04
CA ASP A 13 9.87 -58.95 54.31
C ASP A 13 9.76 -59.14 52.78
N ALA A 14 10.88 -58.95 52.07
CA ALA A 14 11.83 -60.04 51.72
C ALA A 14 12.57 -59.79 50.37
N ARG A 15 13.91 -59.82 50.47
CA ARG A 15 14.93 -60.48 49.61
C ARG A 15 14.83 -60.50 48.06
N GLY A 16 15.94 -60.17 47.40
CA GLY A 16 16.27 -60.65 46.05
C GLY A 16 17.42 -59.85 45.40
N ALA A 17 18.39 -60.54 44.78
CA ALA A 17 19.70 -60.03 44.36
C ALA A 17 19.80 -59.69 42.84
N ALA A 18 20.89 -58.99 42.50
CA ALA A 18 21.70 -59.05 41.26
C ALA A 18 21.46 -58.08 40.08
N ASP A 19 22.62 -57.63 39.59
CA ASP A 19 23.07 -57.14 38.26
C ASP A 19 22.80 -55.71 37.71
N PRO A 20 23.80 -55.11 37.02
CA PRO A 20 23.79 -53.72 36.58
C PRO A 20 23.10 -53.57 35.21
N ALA A 21 22.13 -52.66 35.15
CA ALA A 21 21.31 -52.43 33.97
C ALA A 21 22.06 -51.71 32.84
N GLN A 22 21.89 -52.27 31.64
CA GLN A 22 22.30 -51.75 30.34
C GLN A 22 21.49 -50.51 29.91
N ILE A 23 22.11 -49.75 29.01
CA ILE A 23 21.66 -48.49 28.38
C ILE A 23 20.41 -48.73 27.50
N ALA A 24 19.41 -47.85 27.64
CA ALA A 24 18.27 -47.70 26.73
C ALA A 24 18.44 -46.42 25.86
N PRO A 25 17.91 -46.40 24.62
CA PRO A 25 18.17 -45.33 23.66
C PRO A 25 17.32 -44.09 23.91
N ALA A 26 17.89 -42.91 23.64
CA ALA A 26 17.18 -41.63 23.67
C ALA A 26 16.15 -41.57 22.54
N GLN A 27 14.87 -41.45 22.91
CA GLN A 27 13.80 -41.12 21.97
C GLN A 27 13.85 -39.63 21.66
N SER A 28 13.92 -39.30 20.38
CA SER A 28 13.78 -37.94 19.86
C SER A 28 12.32 -37.50 20.00
N GLU A 29 12.05 -36.55 20.89
CA GLU A 29 10.77 -35.86 20.92
C GLU A 29 10.75 -34.79 19.80
N ASP A 30 9.74 -34.89 18.95
CA ASP A 30 9.43 -33.93 17.88
C ASP A 30 9.37 -32.50 18.42
N PRO A 31 10.10 -31.52 17.83
CA PRO A 31 9.91 -30.14 18.20
C PRO A 31 8.55 -29.67 17.70
N ALA A 32 7.69 -29.32 18.65
CA ALA A 32 6.40 -28.69 18.43
C ALA A 32 6.48 -27.62 17.34
N VAL A 33 5.64 -27.79 16.31
CA VAL A 33 5.37 -26.77 15.30
C VAL A 33 4.89 -25.52 16.01
N VAL A 34 5.78 -24.54 16.15
CA VAL A 34 5.36 -23.17 16.42
C VAL A 34 4.51 -22.74 15.23
N PRO A 35 3.24 -22.35 15.40
CA PRO A 35 2.49 -21.82 14.28
C PRO A 35 3.23 -20.58 13.81
N ALA A 36 3.71 -20.64 12.56
CA ALA A 36 4.22 -19.46 11.88
C ALA A 36 3.12 -18.40 11.99
N VAL A 37 3.43 -17.28 12.63
CA VAL A 37 2.62 -16.08 12.51
C VAL A 37 2.68 -15.74 11.03
N ILE A 38 1.61 -16.09 10.31
CA ILE A 38 1.40 -15.66 8.95
C ILE A 38 1.33 -14.14 9.05
N GLU A 39 2.35 -13.46 8.56
CA GLU A 39 2.36 -12.00 8.45
C GLU A 39 1.24 -11.66 7.44
N GLU A 40 0.04 -11.41 7.95
CA GLU A 40 -1.14 -11.09 7.13
C GLU A 40 -0.77 -9.96 6.18
N ALA A 41 -0.88 -10.23 4.88
CA ALA A 41 -0.77 -9.20 3.87
C ALA A 41 -1.68 -8.01 4.26
N PRO A 42 -1.22 -6.76 4.09
CA PRO A 42 -2.00 -5.58 4.41
C PRO A 42 -3.39 -5.69 3.75
N PRO A 43 -4.50 -5.39 4.44
CA PRO A 43 -5.82 -5.65 3.91
C PRO A 43 -6.03 -4.85 2.62
N THR A 44 -5.93 -5.54 1.49
CA THR A 44 -6.34 -5.03 0.20
C THR A 44 -7.86 -4.98 0.22
N ARG A 45 -8.43 -3.77 0.28
CA ARG A 45 -9.89 -3.64 0.23
C ARG A 45 -10.39 -3.77 -1.20
N THR A 46 -11.48 -4.49 -1.40
CA THR A 46 -12.19 -4.50 -2.68
C THR A 46 -13.03 -3.23 -2.82
N ILE A 47 -13.41 -2.89 -4.05
CA ILE A 47 -14.40 -1.83 -4.29
C ILE A 47 -15.72 -2.09 -3.56
N GLY A 48 -16.20 -3.35 -3.54
CA GLY A 48 -17.43 -3.72 -2.85
C GLY A 48 -17.38 -3.43 -1.36
N GLU A 49 -16.28 -3.80 -0.69
CA GLU A 49 -16.09 -3.52 0.74
C GLU A 49 -16.05 -2.02 1.05
N VAL A 50 -15.38 -1.22 0.20
CA VAL A 50 -15.32 0.24 0.37
C VAL A 50 -16.66 0.89 0.07
N LEU A 51 -17.43 0.37 -0.90
CA LEU A 51 -18.78 0.84 -1.18
C LEU A 51 -19.68 0.67 0.05
N GLU A 52 -19.62 -0.49 0.71
CA GLU A 52 -20.49 -0.82 1.84
C GLU A 52 -20.06 -0.18 3.17
N ASN A 53 -18.75 -0.02 3.41
CA ASN A 53 -18.20 0.35 4.72
C ASN A 53 -17.19 1.52 4.65
N GLY A 54 -17.36 2.40 3.68
CA GLY A 54 -16.44 3.49 3.42
C GLY A 54 -17.00 4.56 2.51
N VAL A 55 -16.11 5.29 1.84
CA VAL A 55 -16.46 6.30 0.85
C VAL A 55 -15.98 5.84 -0.52
N LEU A 56 -16.93 5.64 -1.44
CA LEU A 56 -16.60 5.36 -2.84
C LEU A 56 -16.91 6.58 -3.69
N ILE A 57 -15.94 6.99 -4.49
CA ILE A 57 -16.08 8.11 -5.42
C ILE A 57 -16.02 7.54 -6.83
N THR A 58 -17.03 7.83 -7.66
CA THR A 58 -16.98 7.56 -9.10
C THR A 58 -16.91 8.88 -9.86
N ILE A 59 -16.12 8.90 -10.93
CA ILE A 59 -15.86 10.09 -11.74
C ILE A 59 -15.94 9.69 -13.21
N SER A 60 -16.88 10.30 -13.94
CA SER A 60 -16.96 10.16 -15.39
C SER A 60 -16.26 11.33 -16.06
N LEU A 61 -15.26 11.04 -16.89
CA LEU A 61 -14.56 12.04 -17.68
C LEU A 61 -15.44 12.60 -18.81
N GLN A 62 -16.30 11.79 -19.42
CA GLN A 62 -17.17 12.28 -20.50
C GLN A 62 -18.33 13.12 -19.98
N SER A 63 -18.98 12.70 -18.89
CA SER A 63 -20.09 13.46 -18.30
C SER A 63 -19.62 14.65 -17.45
N GLN A 64 -18.32 14.74 -17.09
CA GLN A 64 -17.79 15.71 -16.12
C GLN A 64 -18.55 15.71 -14.79
N GLN A 65 -18.88 14.52 -14.29
CA GLN A 65 -19.63 14.32 -13.04
C GLN A 65 -18.87 13.43 -12.06
N MET A 66 -19.01 13.77 -10.78
CA MET A 66 -18.59 12.95 -9.65
C MET A 66 -19.82 12.53 -8.86
N HIS A 67 -19.91 11.24 -8.53
CA HIS A 67 -20.87 10.70 -7.57
C HIS A 67 -20.11 10.12 -6.38
N VAL A 68 -20.57 10.45 -5.18
CA VAL A 68 -19.91 10.01 -3.95
C VAL A 68 -20.92 9.19 -3.17
N PHE A 69 -20.55 7.95 -2.89
CA PHE A 69 -21.31 7.02 -2.06
C PHE A 69 -20.62 6.90 -0.71
N ARG A 70 -21.41 6.81 0.35
CA ARG A 70 -20.95 6.57 1.69
C ARG A 70 -21.82 5.48 2.31
N ASP A 71 -21.18 4.43 2.81
CA ASP A 71 -21.85 3.33 3.50
C ASP A 71 -23.02 2.74 2.67
N GLY A 72 -22.78 2.54 1.37
CA GLY A 72 -23.71 1.97 0.39
C GLY A 72 -24.75 2.93 -0.19
N ALA A 73 -24.87 4.15 0.34
CA ALA A 73 -25.86 5.14 -0.09
C ALA A 73 -25.22 6.33 -0.80
N LEU A 74 -25.95 6.97 -1.73
CA LEU A 74 -25.50 8.22 -2.34
C LEU A 74 -25.38 9.29 -1.24
N TRP A 75 -24.16 9.83 -1.08
CA TRP A 75 -23.93 10.98 -0.21
C TRP A 75 -24.30 12.27 -0.94
N ARG A 76 -23.58 12.59 -2.02
CA ARG A 76 -23.84 13.74 -2.91
C ARG A 76 -23.19 13.54 -4.28
N SER A 77 -23.64 14.34 -5.24
CA SER A 77 -23.05 14.44 -6.59
C SER A 77 -22.54 15.87 -6.83
N SER A 78 -21.56 16.02 -7.72
CA SER A 78 -21.03 17.33 -8.12
C SER A 78 -20.56 17.31 -9.56
N PRO A 79 -20.67 18.43 -10.30
CA PRO A 79 -19.86 18.62 -11.49
C PRO A 79 -18.38 18.65 -11.12
N VAL A 80 -17.55 18.29 -12.10
CA VAL A 80 -16.09 18.38 -12.02
C VAL A 80 -15.53 19.13 -13.23
N SER A 81 -14.28 19.58 -13.12
CA SER A 81 -13.49 19.95 -14.29
C SER A 81 -12.15 19.23 -14.26
N THR A 82 -12.03 18.27 -15.18
CA THR A 82 -10.90 17.32 -15.31
C THR A 82 -9.82 17.83 -16.27
N GLY A 83 -8.84 16.99 -16.58
CA GLY A 83 -7.72 17.27 -17.47
C GLY A 83 -8.14 17.60 -18.90
N LYS A 84 -7.61 18.70 -19.44
CA LYS A 84 -7.79 19.06 -20.86
C LYS A 84 -7.02 18.11 -21.77
N ARG A 85 -7.32 18.17 -23.07
CA ARG A 85 -6.55 17.46 -24.12
C ARG A 85 -5.04 17.73 -24.01
N GLY A 86 -4.24 16.67 -24.03
CA GLY A 86 -2.79 16.66 -23.82
C GLY A 86 -2.35 16.70 -22.35
N LYS A 87 -3.31 16.73 -21.41
CA LYS A 87 -3.13 16.71 -19.95
C LYS A 87 -4.30 15.98 -19.29
N GLU A 88 -4.67 14.85 -19.86
CA GLU A 88 -5.83 14.05 -19.49
C GLU A 88 -5.73 13.56 -18.03
N THR A 89 -6.89 13.46 -17.38
CA THR A 89 -6.98 12.74 -16.11
C THR A 89 -6.93 11.23 -16.41
N PRO A 90 -6.06 10.44 -15.76
CA PRO A 90 -6.00 9.00 -16.00
C PRO A 90 -7.26 8.30 -15.48
N ALA A 91 -7.81 7.38 -16.28
CA ALA A 91 -8.83 6.44 -15.86
C ALA A 91 -8.20 5.31 -15.02
N GLY A 92 -8.99 4.71 -14.11
CA GLY A 92 -8.55 3.62 -13.24
C GLY A 92 -9.14 3.68 -11.83
N VAL A 93 -8.62 2.82 -10.96
CA VAL A 93 -8.97 2.77 -9.54
C VAL A 93 -7.82 3.33 -8.71
N PHE A 94 -8.13 4.24 -7.79
CA PHE A 94 -7.15 4.96 -6.99
C PHE A 94 -7.50 4.95 -5.51
N ALA A 95 -6.47 4.92 -4.67
CA ALA A 95 -6.55 5.27 -3.26
C ALA A 95 -6.22 6.75 -3.05
N ILE A 96 -6.57 7.30 -1.89
CA ILE A 96 -6.09 8.63 -1.49
C ILE A 96 -4.73 8.49 -0.82
N LEU A 97 -3.68 8.98 -1.49
CA LEU A 97 -2.30 8.88 -1.05
C LEU A 97 -1.94 9.95 0.00
N GLN A 98 -2.51 11.15 -0.15
CA GLN A 98 -2.21 12.28 0.71
C GLN A 98 -3.36 13.26 0.76
N LYS A 99 -3.54 13.90 1.92
CA LYS A 99 -4.52 14.97 2.11
C LYS A 99 -3.85 16.22 2.67
N LYS A 100 -4.11 17.38 2.07
CA LYS A 100 -3.65 18.69 2.56
C LYS A 100 -4.74 19.74 2.38
N LYS A 101 -5.16 20.37 3.48
CA LYS A 101 -6.14 21.46 3.46
C LYS A 101 -5.66 22.67 2.65
N PHE A 102 -4.39 23.03 2.83
CA PHE A 102 -3.72 24.10 2.08
C PHE A 102 -2.55 23.49 1.31
N HIS A 103 -2.68 23.43 -0.02
CA HIS A 103 -1.61 23.00 -0.90
C HIS A 103 -1.44 24.00 -2.03
N ARG A 104 -0.22 24.11 -2.54
CA ARG A 104 0.12 24.86 -3.76
C ARG A 104 0.84 23.91 -4.70
N SER A 105 0.50 23.96 -5.98
CA SER A 105 1.13 23.09 -6.98
C SER A 105 2.59 23.46 -7.17
N ASN A 106 3.49 22.49 -6.99
CA ASN A 106 4.92 22.65 -7.27
C ASN A 106 5.22 22.73 -8.78
N LEU A 107 4.31 22.24 -9.63
CA LEU A 107 4.50 22.14 -11.09
C LEU A 107 3.84 23.30 -11.85
N TYR A 108 2.87 23.98 -11.25
CA TYR A 108 2.08 25.02 -11.90
C TYR A 108 2.06 26.30 -11.09
N SER A 109 3.16 27.05 -11.14
CA SER A 109 3.27 28.43 -10.61
C SER A 109 2.68 28.64 -9.21
N ASN A 110 2.87 27.68 -8.28
CA ASN A 110 2.32 27.75 -6.93
C ASN A 110 0.79 27.95 -6.88
N ALA A 111 0.07 27.47 -7.90
CA ALA A 111 -1.38 27.58 -7.98
C ALA A 111 -2.04 26.92 -6.76
N PRO A 112 -2.99 27.60 -6.09
CA PRO A 112 -3.64 27.05 -4.91
C PRO A 112 -4.48 25.82 -5.24
N MET A 113 -4.36 24.80 -4.41
CA MET A 113 -5.14 23.56 -4.44
C MET A 113 -5.76 23.32 -3.06
N PRO A 114 -6.81 24.06 -2.68
CA PRO A 114 -7.47 23.88 -1.40
C PRO A 114 -8.12 22.50 -1.30
N PHE A 115 -8.06 21.88 -0.12
CA PHE A 115 -8.62 20.54 0.15
C PHE A 115 -8.08 19.46 -0.80
N MET A 116 -6.78 19.52 -1.10
CA MET A 116 -6.10 18.58 -1.99
C MET A 116 -6.13 17.15 -1.44
N GLN A 117 -6.54 16.22 -2.28
CA GLN A 117 -6.54 14.78 -2.05
C GLN A 117 -5.82 14.12 -3.23
N ARG A 118 -4.58 13.67 -3.00
CA ARG A 118 -3.70 13.13 -4.04
C ARG A 118 -4.10 11.70 -4.40
N LEU A 119 -4.20 11.44 -5.70
CA LEU A 119 -4.51 10.11 -6.26
C LEU A 119 -3.26 9.42 -6.82
N THR A 120 -2.30 10.21 -7.30
CA THR A 120 -1.09 9.69 -7.93
C THR A 120 0.17 10.44 -7.47
N TRP A 121 1.33 9.79 -7.58
CA TRP A 121 2.60 10.38 -7.20
C TRP A 121 3.08 11.47 -8.17
N ASP A 122 2.73 11.37 -9.45
CA ASP A 122 3.05 12.35 -10.49
C ASP A 122 2.27 13.68 -10.36
N GLY A 123 1.22 13.74 -9.54
CA GLY A 123 0.58 15.03 -9.22
C GLY A 123 -0.93 15.08 -9.33
N ILE A 124 -1.60 14.03 -9.81
CA ILE A 124 -3.04 14.06 -10.00
C ILE A 124 -3.74 14.03 -8.64
N ALA A 125 -4.67 14.96 -8.46
CA ALA A 125 -5.38 15.14 -7.21
C ALA A 125 -6.81 15.66 -7.43
N ILE A 126 -7.69 15.39 -6.47
CA ILE A 126 -8.98 16.05 -6.30
C ILE A 126 -8.76 17.30 -5.43
N HIS A 127 -9.27 18.46 -5.84
CA HIS A 127 -9.17 19.68 -5.04
C HIS A 127 -10.21 20.73 -5.44
N ALA A 128 -10.39 21.77 -4.61
CA ALA A 128 -11.23 22.92 -4.96
C ALA A 128 -10.63 23.72 -6.13
N GLY A 129 -11.47 24.18 -7.05
CA GLY A 129 -11.03 25.02 -8.16
C GLY A 129 -12.18 25.55 -9.02
N ARG A 130 -11.84 26.37 -10.02
CA ARG A 130 -12.82 26.90 -10.98
C ARG A 130 -13.33 25.80 -11.92
N LEU A 131 -14.65 25.74 -12.13
CA LEU A 131 -15.29 24.82 -13.08
C LEU A 131 -15.85 25.62 -14.26
N PRO A 132 -15.23 25.58 -15.44
CA PRO A 132 -15.73 26.30 -16.62
C PRO A 132 -16.81 25.53 -17.40
N GLY A 133 -17.24 24.35 -16.92
CA GLY A 133 -18.21 23.48 -17.60
C GLY A 133 -17.59 22.50 -18.60
N TYR A 134 -16.25 22.43 -18.70
CA TYR A 134 -15.52 21.50 -19.57
C TYR A 134 -14.17 21.09 -18.96
N PRO A 135 -13.50 20.03 -19.46
CA PRO A 135 -12.16 19.64 -19.04
C PRO A 135 -11.14 20.75 -19.32
N ALA A 136 -10.52 21.28 -18.27
CA ALA A 136 -9.67 22.47 -18.35
C ALA A 136 -8.50 22.49 -17.36
N SER A 137 -8.35 21.45 -16.54
CA SER A 137 -7.21 21.32 -15.65
C SER A 137 -5.98 20.74 -16.39
N HIS A 138 -4.86 20.61 -15.67
CA HIS A 138 -3.68 19.88 -16.15
C HIS A 138 -3.63 18.44 -15.60
N GLY A 139 -4.79 17.79 -15.48
CA GLY A 139 -4.95 16.40 -15.04
C GLY A 139 -5.69 16.26 -13.71
N CYS A 140 -5.63 17.27 -12.83
CA CYS A 140 -6.36 17.25 -11.56
C CYS A 140 -7.88 17.31 -11.76
N ILE A 141 -8.63 16.82 -10.78
CA ILE A 141 -10.09 16.88 -10.76
C ILE A 141 -10.51 18.04 -9.87
N ARG A 142 -11.07 19.09 -10.48
CA ARG A 142 -11.51 20.29 -9.76
C ARG A 142 -12.97 20.17 -9.34
N LEU A 143 -13.26 20.60 -8.12
CA LEU A 143 -14.60 20.64 -7.51
C LEU A 143 -14.96 22.07 -7.06
N PRO A 144 -16.27 22.38 -6.88
CA PRO A 144 -16.70 23.54 -6.12
C PRO A 144 -16.10 23.54 -4.70
N ASP A 145 -15.79 24.72 -4.17
CA ASP A 145 -15.07 24.85 -2.88
C ASP A 145 -15.81 24.17 -1.71
N GLU A 146 -17.12 24.40 -1.59
CA GLU A 146 -17.93 23.81 -0.54
C GLU A 146 -17.94 22.28 -0.63
N PHE A 147 -18.14 21.74 -1.83
CA PHE A 147 -18.14 20.30 -2.03
C PHE A 147 -16.76 19.68 -1.70
N ALA A 148 -15.68 20.30 -2.17
CA ALA A 148 -14.32 19.85 -1.87
C ALA A 148 -14.03 19.84 -0.36
N ARG A 149 -14.50 20.86 0.37
CA ARG A 149 -14.36 20.98 1.82
C ARG A 149 -15.10 19.87 2.57
N GLU A 150 -16.35 19.59 2.20
CA GLU A 150 -17.14 18.53 2.85
C GLU A 150 -16.63 17.14 2.48
N LEU A 151 -16.28 16.92 1.20
CA LEU A 151 -15.67 15.67 0.75
C LEU A 151 -14.38 15.38 1.53
N PHE A 152 -13.54 16.40 1.71
CA PHE A 152 -12.30 16.27 2.48
C PHE A 152 -12.52 15.85 3.94
N LYS A 153 -13.69 16.10 4.54
CA LYS A 153 -13.94 15.64 5.92
C LYS A 153 -14.23 14.15 6.00
N ILE A 154 -14.89 13.59 4.99
CA ILE A 154 -15.40 12.22 5.02
C ILE A 154 -14.42 11.19 4.43
N THR A 155 -13.49 11.61 3.58
CA THR A 155 -12.54 10.69 2.95
C THR A 155 -11.37 10.31 3.87
N GLY A 156 -10.79 9.13 3.66
CA GLY A 156 -9.63 8.62 4.38
C GLY A 156 -8.62 7.95 3.44
N ALA A 157 -7.41 7.66 3.93
CA ALA A 157 -6.39 7.03 3.09
C ALA A 157 -6.70 5.54 2.85
N THR A 158 -7.39 4.89 3.79
CA THR A 158 -7.69 3.45 3.74
C THR A 158 -9.18 3.13 3.62
N SER A 159 -10.04 4.13 3.87
CA SER A 159 -11.51 4.00 3.83
C SER A 159 -12.13 4.61 2.56
N THR A 160 -11.30 5.04 1.60
CA THR A 160 -11.78 5.68 0.37
C THR A 160 -11.18 5.05 -0.86
N ALA A 161 -12.03 4.84 -1.86
CA ALA A 161 -11.64 4.43 -3.20
C ALA A 161 -12.21 5.40 -4.23
N VAL A 162 -11.47 5.62 -5.31
CA VAL A 162 -11.84 6.51 -6.41
C VAL A 162 -11.79 5.73 -7.71
N ILE A 163 -12.91 5.64 -8.42
CA ILE A 163 -13.02 5.06 -9.75
C ILE A 163 -13.14 6.20 -10.75
N VAL A 164 -12.24 6.26 -11.72
CA VAL A 164 -12.28 7.21 -12.82
C VAL A 164 -12.49 6.44 -14.12
N VAL A 165 -13.50 6.81 -14.90
CA VAL A 165 -13.84 6.17 -16.18
C VAL A 165 -13.93 7.18 -17.31
N ASP A 166 -13.52 6.76 -18.50
CA ASP A 166 -13.67 7.51 -19.75
C ASP A 166 -14.91 7.05 -20.52
N GLU A 167 -16.03 6.94 -19.82
CA GLU A 167 -17.34 6.61 -20.37
C GLU A 167 -18.41 7.52 -19.74
N PRO A 168 -19.50 7.83 -20.45
CA PRO A 168 -20.56 8.65 -19.89
C PRO A 168 -21.30 7.87 -18.80
N LEU A 169 -21.57 8.55 -17.69
CA LEU A 169 -22.54 8.11 -16.67
C LEU A 169 -23.65 9.14 -16.63
N ALA A 170 -24.89 8.71 -16.86
CA ALA A 170 -26.03 9.61 -16.97
C ALA A 170 -26.53 10.10 -15.59
N ASN A 171 -26.40 9.26 -14.57
CA ASN A 171 -26.94 9.52 -13.23
C ASN A 171 -26.21 8.68 -12.16
N ASP A 172 -26.61 8.89 -10.90
CA ASP A 172 -26.07 8.17 -9.75
C ASP A 172 -26.38 6.67 -9.74
N ALA A 173 -27.50 6.23 -10.34
CA ALA A 173 -27.83 4.81 -10.42
C ALA A 173 -26.85 4.05 -11.33
N GLU A 174 -26.49 4.61 -12.48
CA GLU A 174 -25.45 4.05 -13.37
C GLU A 174 -24.07 4.07 -12.70
N ALA A 175 -23.76 5.13 -11.96
CA ALA A 175 -22.53 5.22 -11.18
C ALA A 175 -22.47 4.16 -10.06
N LEU A 176 -23.59 3.88 -9.39
CA LEU A 176 -23.69 2.81 -8.40
C LEU A 176 -23.60 1.43 -9.06
N ALA A 177 -24.20 1.23 -10.23
CA ALA A 177 -24.06 -0.01 -10.99
C ALA A 177 -22.61 -0.24 -11.44
N LEU A 178 -21.88 0.82 -11.80
CA LEU A 178 -20.43 0.76 -12.09
C LEU A 178 -19.65 0.33 -10.85
N ALA A 179 -19.92 0.95 -9.71
CA ALA A 179 -19.30 0.58 -8.45
C ALA A 179 -19.51 -0.91 -8.13
N ARG A 180 -20.75 -1.40 -8.23
CA ARG A 180 -21.10 -2.79 -7.89
C ARG A 180 -20.48 -3.83 -8.81
N ARG A 181 -20.27 -3.52 -10.10
CA ARG A 181 -19.66 -4.44 -11.08
C ARG A 181 -18.13 -4.38 -11.14
N THR A 182 -17.51 -3.42 -10.44
CA THR A 182 -16.06 -3.24 -10.51
C THR A 182 -15.37 -4.20 -9.55
N GLU A 183 -14.90 -5.33 -10.09
CA GLU A 183 -14.11 -6.34 -9.36
C GLU A 183 -12.63 -5.94 -9.30
N ALA A 184 -12.33 -4.88 -8.56
CA ALA A 184 -10.96 -4.36 -8.39
C ALA A 184 -10.55 -4.24 -6.92
N LEU A 185 -9.25 -4.40 -6.69
CA LEU A 185 -8.62 -4.06 -5.42
C LEU A 185 -8.24 -2.59 -5.40
N VAL A 186 -8.40 -1.95 -4.24
CA VAL A 186 -7.97 -0.57 -4.02
C VAL A 186 -6.46 -0.56 -3.74
N PRO A 187 -5.64 0.19 -4.49
CA PRO A 187 -4.19 0.20 -4.33
C PRO A 187 -3.77 1.04 -3.12
N ILE A 188 -4.11 0.59 -1.91
CA ILE A 188 -3.77 1.25 -0.65
C ILE A 188 -2.31 0.95 -0.30
N ASP A 189 -1.52 2.00 -0.03
CA ASP A 189 -0.16 1.86 0.49
C ASP A 189 -0.18 1.15 1.87
N PRO A 190 0.48 -0.01 2.03
CA PRO A 190 0.59 -0.71 3.32
C PRO A 190 1.10 0.16 4.47
N ALA A 191 1.99 1.11 4.19
CA ALA A 191 2.49 2.03 5.20
C ALA A 191 1.41 3.03 5.67
N LEU A 192 0.46 3.40 4.81
CA LEU A 192 -0.71 4.21 5.23
C LEU A 192 -1.63 3.39 6.13
N LEU A 193 -1.88 2.11 5.80
CA LEU A 193 -2.66 1.19 6.64
C LEU A 193 -2.04 1.03 8.03
N GLN A 194 -0.73 0.80 8.11
CA GLN A 194 -0.04 0.64 9.39
C GLN A 194 -0.04 1.92 10.23
N ARG A 195 0.13 3.08 9.59
CA ARG A 195 0.03 4.38 10.28
C ARG A 195 -1.36 4.62 10.85
N GLU A 196 -2.41 4.35 10.09
CA GLU A 196 -3.78 4.50 10.59
C GLU A 196 -4.11 3.51 11.72
N ARG A 197 -3.73 2.23 11.59
CA ARG A 197 -3.85 1.23 12.67
C ARG A 197 -3.17 1.71 13.95
N SER A 198 -1.95 2.22 13.84
CA SER A 198 -1.17 2.74 14.97
C SER A 198 -1.83 3.97 15.60
N ALA A 199 -2.39 4.88 14.79
CA ALA A 199 -3.07 6.07 15.28
C ALA A 199 -4.42 5.75 15.97
N LEU A 200 -5.16 4.76 15.46
CA LEU A 200 -6.39 4.25 16.08
C LEU A 200 -6.09 3.57 17.43
N ALA A 201 -5.07 2.71 17.50
CA ALA A 201 -4.64 2.06 18.73
C ALA A 201 -4.25 3.08 19.82
N GLN A 202 -3.58 4.17 19.44
CA GLN A 202 -3.19 5.23 20.37
C GLN A 202 -4.38 6.07 20.88
N LYS A 203 -5.50 6.14 20.13
CA LYS A 203 -6.70 6.88 20.55
C LYS A 203 -7.62 6.09 21.49
N GLY A 204 -7.40 4.79 21.68
CA GLY A 204 -8.28 3.88 22.42
C GLY A 204 -7.94 3.59 23.89
N GLY A 205 -7.07 4.38 24.57
CA GLY A 205 -6.56 3.99 25.90
C GLY A 205 -6.63 5.03 27.02
N LYS A 206 -7.47 4.77 28.04
CA LYS A 206 -7.17 4.96 29.49
C LYS A 206 -8.19 4.17 30.34
N PRO A 207 -7.78 3.51 31.44
CA PRO A 207 -7.64 4.21 32.72
C PRO A 207 -6.35 3.88 33.50
N ALA A 208 -6.22 4.51 34.67
CA ALA A 208 -5.00 4.71 35.46
C ALA A 208 -4.84 3.77 36.66
N ASN A 209 -3.58 3.42 37.00
CA ASN A 209 -2.92 3.13 38.31
C ASN A 209 -1.90 1.96 38.13
N ARG A 210 -0.77 1.82 38.86
CA ARG A 210 0.26 2.68 39.46
C ARG A 210 1.38 1.72 39.94
N LEU A 211 2.62 1.96 39.46
CA LEU A 211 4.00 1.72 40.03
C LEU A 211 4.53 0.28 40.35
N PRO A 212 5.87 0.06 40.50
CA PRO A 212 7.06 0.83 40.05
C PRO A 212 8.14 0.01 39.29
N ALA A 213 9.20 0.70 38.90
CA ALA A 213 10.27 0.33 37.96
C ALA A 213 11.16 -0.87 38.34
N ALA A 214 11.65 -1.56 37.29
CA ALA A 214 12.87 -2.36 37.35
C ALA A 214 13.80 -2.01 36.17
N ARG A 215 14.86 -1.28 36.55
CA ARG A 215 16.25 -1.30 36.06
C ARG A 215 16.53 -1.40 34.55
N THR A 216 17.06 -0.30 34.04
CA THR A 216 17.86 -0.19 32.81
C THR A 216 18.97 -1.24 32.76
N ILE A 217 18.99 -2.06 31.72
CA ILE A 217 20.16 -2.80 31.26
C ILE A 217 20.50 -2.27 29.87
N ALA A 218 21.78 -1.93 29.69
CA ALA A 218 22.35 -1.31 28.51
C ALA A 218 22.19 -2.15 27.24
N ALA A 219 22.11 -1.44 26.11
CA ALA A 219 22.04 -2.00 24.77
C ALA A 219 23.27 -2.85 24.41
N PRO A 220 23.10 -4.01 23.73
CA PRO A 220 24.14 -4.55 22.88
C PRO A 220 23.99 -3.94 21.48
N GLN A 221 25.10 -3.41 20.97
CA GLN A 221 25.26 -3.06 19.56
C GLN A 221 25.24 -4.35 18.74
N GLY A 222 24.13 -4.61 18.05
CA GLY A 222 24.01 -5.68 17.07
C GLY A 222 24.19 -5.12 15.67
N THR A 223 25.36 -5.36 15.07
CA THR A 223 25.63 -5.11 13.65
C THR A 223 24.75 -6.03 12.81
N VAL A 224 23.71 -5.49 12.17
CA VAL A 224 22.98 -6.21 11.13
C VAL A 224 23.79 -6.07 9.85
N ASN A 225 24.44 -7.16 9.44
CA ASN A 225 25.04 -7.26 8.12
C ASN A 225 23.93 -7.12 7.05
N PRO A 226 24.12 -6.32 5.99
CA PRO A 226 23.20 -6.29 4.87
C PRO A 226 23.20 -7.66 4.16
N PRO A 227 22.06 -8.14 3.65
CA PRO A 227 22.05 -9.33 2.81
C PRO A 227 22.92 -9.12 1.57
N SER A 228 23.71 -10.15 1.30
CA SER A 228 24.71 -10.28 0.26
C SER A 228 24.30 -9.71 -1.10
N SER A 229 25.16 -8.86 -1.65
CA SER A 229 25.16 -8.42 -3.04
C SER A 229 25.47 -9.59 -3.96
N ALA A 230 24.43 -10.25 -4.48
CA ALA A 230 24.61 -11.05 -5.70
C ALA A 230 25.05 -10.09 -6.83
N PRO A 231 26.09 -10.42 -7.62
CA PRO A 231 26.48 -9.59 -8.76
C PRO A 231 25.35 -9.62 -9.78
N MET A 232 24.73 -8.48 -10.02
CA MET A 232 23.78 -8.33 -11.12
C MET A 232 24.52 -8.44 -12.46
N PRO A 233 23.90 -9.00 -13.50
CA PRO A 233 24.50 -9.03 -14.83
C PRO A 233 24.82 -7.61 -15.28
N ALA A 234 26.02 -7.40 -15.81
CA ALA A 234 26.43 -6.13 -16.39
C ALA A 234 25.49 -5.79 -17.54
N LEU A 235 24.65 -4.77 -17.33
CA LEU A 235 23.76 -4.23 -18.36
C LEU A 235 24.65 -3.47 -19.35
N ASN A 236 24.92 -4.08 -20.51
CA ASN A 236 25.69 -3.44 -21.56
C ASN A 236 24.79 -2.47 -22.34
N GLY A 237 25.17 -1.19 -22.38
CA GLY A 237 24.48 -0.15 -23.16
C GLY A 237 23.83 0.94 -22.31
N GLN A 238 23.03 1.78 -22.97
CA GLN A 238 22.29 2.86 -22.31
C GLN A 238 21.22 2.25 -21.40
N THR A 239 20.97 2.86 -20.24
CA THR A 239 19.97 2.38 -19.28
C THR A 239 18.92 3.45 -19.05
N ILE A 240 17.65 3.05 -19.03
CA ILE A 240 16.54 3.91 -18.66
C ILE A 240 15.77 3.31 -17.48
N GLN A 241 15.23 4.16 -16.62
CA GLN A 241 14.28 3.75 -15.60
C GLN A 241 12.86 4.06 -16.09
N LEU A 242 12.02 3.03 -16.11
CA LEU A 242 10.63 3.07 -16.57
C LEU A 242 9.65 3.23 -15.40
N ALA A 243 10.02 2.73 -14.21
CA ALA A 243 9.17 2.79 -13.03
C ALA A 243 9.97 2.68 -11.73
N ALA A 244 9.33 3.01 -10.61
CA ALA A 244 9.74 2.61 -9.28
C ALA A 244 8.50 2.06 -8.55
N THR A 245 8.45 0.75 -8.36
CA THR A 245 7.33 0.04 -7.73
C THR A 245 7.67 -0.30 -6.28
N LEU A 246 6.67 -0.75 -5.52
CA LEU A 246 6.84 -1.13 -4.11
C LEU A 246 7.15 -2.62 -3.92
N SER A 247 7.11 -3.42 -4.98
CA SER A 247 7.52 -4.83 -4.98
C SER A 247 8.19 -5.23 -6.31
N PRO A 248 9.00 -6.31 -6.31
CA PRO A 248 9.56 -6.87 -7.55
C PRO A 248 8.46 -7.31 -8.52
N ASP A 249 7.40 -7.94 -8.04
CA ASP A 249 6.32 -8.47 -8.88
C ASP A 249 5.55 -7.37 -9.61
N LEU A 250 5.34 -6.21 -8.95
CA LEU A 250 4.75 -5.05 -9.59
C LEU A 250 5.68 -4.48 -10.68
N ALA A 251 7.00 -4.52 -10.50
CA ALA A 251 7.94 -4.12 -11.54
C ALA A 251 7.88 -5.07 -12.73
N THR A 252 7.79 -6.38 -12.49
CA THR A 252 7.65 -7.41 -13.54
C THR A 252 6.32 -7.30 -14.28
N GLY A 253 5.19 -7.17 -13.58
CA GLY A 253 3.89 -6.98 -14.22
C GLY A 253 3.81 -5.66 -15.02
N GLN A 254 4.43 -4.60 -14.53
CA GLN A 254 4.53 -3.34 -15.28
C GLN A 254 5.39 -3.49 -16.53
N TRP A 255 6.46 -4.30 -16.49
CA TRP A 255 7.25 -4.64 -17.68
C TRP A 255 6.45 -5.39 -18.74
N GLU A 256 5.66 -6.38 -18.33
CA GLU A 256 4.79 -7.15 -19.25
C GLU A 256 3.73 -6.26 -19.91
N ALA A 257 3.08 -5.40 -19.13
CA ALA A 257 2.11 -4.44 -19.65
C ALA A 257 2.76 -3.44 -20.64
N LEU A 258 3.96 -2.95 -20.31
CA LEU A 258 4.71 -2.02 -21.16
C LEU A 258 5.16 -2.69 -22.47
N THR A 259 5.73 -3.89 -22.41
CA THR A 259 6.21 -4.63 -23.59
C THR A 259 5.07 -5.15 -24.48
N THR A 260 3.87 -5.33 -23.93
CA THR A 260 2.65 -5.59 -24.72
C THR A 260 2.27 -4.38 -25.56
N ARG A 261 2.29 -3.18 -24.95
CA ARG A 261 1.90 -1.92 -25.60
C ARG A 261 3.00 -1.28 -26.45
N ARG A 262 4.27 -1.62 -26.15
CA ARG A 262 5.49 -1.05 -26.74
C ARG A 262 6.45 -2.18 -27.11
N PRO A 263 6.27 -2.81 -28.28
CA PRO A 263 7.14 -3.88 -28.76
C PRO A 263 8.62 -3.47 -28.83
N GLU A 264 8.92 -2.18 -28.98
CA GLU A 264 10.28 -1.61 -28.96
C GLU A 264 11.04 -1.86 -27.65
N LEU A 265 10.35 -2.14 -26.54
CA LEU A 265 10.97 -2.52 -25.27
C LEU A 265 11.39 -3.99 -25.22
N ARG A 266 10.83 -4.88 -26.06
CA ARG A 266 11.13 -6.32 -26.02
C ARG A 266 12.57 -6.67 -26.37
N GLY A 267 13.25 -5.80 -27.12
CA GLY A 267 14.66 -5.94 -27.45
C GLY A 267 15.61 -5.45 -26.35
N MET A 268 15.09 -4.93 -25.23
CA MET A 268 15.90 -4.41 -24.13
C MET A 268 15.98 -5.41 -22.98
N GLN A 269 17.11 -5.38 -22.27
CA GLN A 269 17.29 -6.17 -21.06
C GLN A 269 16.60 -5.49 -19.88
N MET A 270 15.61 -6.16 -19.30
CA MET A 270 14.93 -5.71 -18.09
C MET A 270 15.74 -6.05 -16.85
N ALA A 271 15.74 -5.14 -15.88
CA ALA A 271 16.26 -5.39 -14.54
C ALA A 271 15.41 -4.69 -13.50
N VAL A 272 15.19 -5.35 -12.36
CA VAL A 272 14.51 -4.78 -11.19
C VAL A 272 15.55 -4.49 -10.13
N ILE A 273 15.81 -3.19 -9.89
CA ILE A 273 16.87 -2.78 -8.97
C ILE A 273 16.27 -2.30 -7.64
N PRO A 274 16.56 -2.97 -6.51
CA PRO A 274 16.13 -2.46 -5.22
C PRO A 274 16.78 -1.10 -4.93
N ALA A 275 16.02 -0.17 -4.41
CA ALA A 275 16.50 1.16 -4.03
C ALA A 275 15.75 1.68 -2.81
N VAL A 276 16.48 2.12 -1.79
CA VAL A 276 15.89 2.80 -0.64
C VAL A 276 15.93 4.30 -0.90
N VAL A 277 14.77 4.95 -0.87
CA VAL A 277 14.64 6.40 -1.02
C VAL A 277 13.90 6.92 0.21
N ASN A 278 14.57 7.77 1.01
CA ASN A 278 14.01 8.32 2.25
C ASN A 278 13.48 7.26 3.23
N GLY A 279 14.16 6.11 3.32
CA GLY A 279 13.75 5.00 4.20
C GLY A 279 12.64 4.10 3.64
N THR A 280 12.15 4.34 2.43
CA THR A 280 11.18 3.47 1.75
C THR A 280 11.89 2.61 0.70
N GLN A 281 11.66 1.30 0.74
CA GLN A 281 12.16 0.35 -0.25
C GLN A 281 11.32 0.43 -1.52
N TYR A 282 12.00 0.68 -2.64
CA TYR A 282 11.44 0.65 -3.98
C TYR A 282 12.16 -0.39 -4.84
N TYR A 283 11.53 -0.74 -5.94
CA TYR A 283 12.06 -1.62 -6.97
C TYR A 283 12.00 -0.87 -8.30
N ARG A 284 13.17 -0.41 -8.75
CA ARG A 284 13.32 0.40 -9.96
C ARG A 284 13.29 -0.53 -11.16
N LEU A 285 12.25 -0.42 -11.98
CA LEU A 285 12.19 -1.11 -13.27
C LEU A 285 13.12 -0.38 -14.26
N ARG A 286 14.19 -1.06 -14.67
CA ARG A 286 15.16 -0.56 -15.65
C ARG A 286 15.12 -1.38 -16.92
N ALA A 287 15.40 -0.72 -18.04
CA ALA A 287 15.58 -1.32 -19.35
C ALA A 287 16.90 -0.85 -19.95
N SER A 288 17.69 -1.79 -20.46
CA SER A 288 19.03 -1.49 -21.00
C SER A 288 19.20 -2.00 -22.42
N GLY A 289 19.87 -1.21 -23.25
CA GLY A 289 20.13 -1.53 -24.65
C GLY A 289 20.88 -0.39 -25.35
N PRO A 290 21.36 -0.60 -26.59
CA PRO A 290 22.14 0.40 -27.31
C PRO A 290 21.39 1.73 -27.52
N ASP A 291 20.07 1.68 -27.70
CA ASP A 291 19.23 2.85 -28.01
C ASP A 291 18.26 3.24 -26.88
N ALA A 292 18.53 2.83 -25.63
CA ALA A 292 17.57 3.01 -24.54
C ALA A 292 17.16 4.48 -24.31
N HIS A 293 18.09 5.44 -24.41
CA HIS A 293 17.76 6.86 -24.25
C HIS A 293 16.89 7.39 -25.39
N ALA A 294 17.17 6.99 -26.63
CA ALA A 294 16.38 7.37 -27.80
C ALA A 294 14.95 6.81 -27.70
N THR A 295 14.82 5.54 -27.29
CA THR A 295 13.53 4.91 -27.01
C THR A 295 12.77 5.65 -25.91
N CYS A 296 13.46 6.09 -24.84
CA CYS A 296 12.81 6.87 -23.79
C CYS A 296 12.24 8.20 -24.31
N LEU A 297 12.90 8.87 -25.26
CA LEU A 297 12.33 10.06 -25.90
C LEU A 297 11.05 9.74 -26.67
N THR A 298 11.00 8.60 -27.36
CA THR A 298 9.79 8.11 -28.06
C THR A 298 8.67 7.77 -27.09
N LEU A 299 8.98 7.04 -26.01
CA LEU A 299 8.02 6.67 -24.96
C LEU A 299 7.34 7.91 -24.37
N LYS A 300 8.12 8.96 -24.06
CA LYS A 300 7.60 10.23 -23.54
C LYS A 300 6.61 10.92 -24.48
N ARG A 301 6.87 10.89 -25.79
CA ARG A 301 5.94 11.46 -26.79
C ARG A 301 4.59 10.74 -26.81
N THR A 302 4.56 9.50 -26.32
CA THR A 302 3.36 8.66 -26.26
C THR A 302 2.78 8.54 -24.85
N GLY A 303 3.24 9.39 -23.91
CA GLY A 303 2.71 9.46 -22.54
C GLY A 303 3.25 8.40 -21.58
N ILE A 304 4.35 7.70 -21.92
CA ILE A 304 5.03 6.79 -21.01
C ILE A 304 6.25 7.50 -20.44
N ASP A 305 6.23 7.70 -19.12
CA ASP A 305 7.36 8.30 -18.41
C ASP A 305 8.54 7.35 -18.28
N CYS A 306 9.72 7.92 -18.45
CA CYS A 306 10.99 7.23 -18.28
C CYS A 306 12.10 8.27 -18.07
N PHE A 307 13.25 7.85 -17.58
CA PHE A 307 14.42 8.73 -17.52
C PHE A 307 15.73 7.96 -17.74
N PRO A 308 16.72 8.59 -18.40
CA PRO A 308 18.05 8.01 -18.55
C PRO A 308 18.71 7.86 -17.17
N VAL A 309 19.42 6.75 -16.99
CA VAL A 309 20.21 6.43 -15.81
C VAL A 309 21.68 6.46 -16.24
N SER A 310 22.49 7.23 -15.52
CA SER A 310 23.95 7.28 -15.69
C SER A 310 24.64 6.17 -14.90
#